data_AF-A0A9W5RFR9-F1
#
_entry.id   AF-A0A9W5RFR9-F1
#
_cell.length_a   1.000
_cell.length_b   1.000
_cell.length_c   1.000
_cell.angle_alpha   90.00
_cell.angle_beta   90.00
_cell.angle_gamma   90.00
#
_symmetry.space_group_name_H-M   'P 1'
#
loop_
_entity.id
_entity.type
_entity.pdbx_description
1 polymer ?
#
loop_
_entity_poly.entity_id
_entity_poly.type
_entity_poly.pdbx_seq_one_letter_code
_entity_poly.pdbx_strand_id
1 'polypeptide(L)'
;MSQLKSFSDSVLKVAIHYAYGRMRGLVPIETDADAGELVAILASLGVADSQEKAGQILALAAASMRRVGAGKGASLSAQKYDQMRAEILAEMGLKSTRGVRLWPPTYQTIMHRFGRTWAAAMKECGLAATTDGKVGRNNARFSEADRIRAIRAYLAECESTQTAASYAGYAKWAKENGQPSGSNIRQVYGTWNQALEQLERRENA
;
A
#
# COMPACT_ATOMS: atom_id res chain seq x y z
N MET A 1 -5.92 18.46 -24.35
CA MET A 1 -4.92 17.93 -23.40
C MET A 1 -5.39 16.57 -22.93
N SER A 2 -4.79 15.50 -23.46
CA SER A 2 -5.26 14.12 -23.29
C SER A 2 -5.03 13.65 -21.84
N GLN A 3 -6.12 13.38 -21.10
CA GLN A 3 -6.05 12.69 -19.82
C GLN A 3 -5.37 11.33 -20.04
N LEU A 4 -4.30 11.01 -19.29
CA LEU A 4 -3.81 9.65 -19.25
C LEU A 4 -4.98 8.73 -18.86
N LYS A 5 -5.31 7.82 -19.79
CA LYS A 5 -6.24 6.71 -19.57
C LYS A 5 -5.81 6.01 -18.29
N SER A 6 -6.78 5.64 -17.47
CA SER A 6 -6.56 4.88 -16.25
C SER A 6 -5.68 3.64 -16.50
N PHE A 7 -4.78 3.29 -15.56
CA PHE A 7 -3.88 2.13 -15.68
C PHE A 7 -4.62 0.87 -16.16
N SER A 8 -4.03 0.14 -17.10
CA SER A 8 -4.50 -1.17 -17.52
C SER A 8 -4.33 -2.19 -16.40
N ASP A 9 -5.11 -3.27 -16.46
CA ASP A 9 -5.01 -4.37 -15.49
C ASP A 9 -3.62 -5.03 -15.55
N SER A 10 -2.99 -5.09 -16.73
CA SER A 10 -1.63 -5.61 -16.89
C SER A 10 -0.63 -4.79 -16.08
N VAL A 11 -0.64 -3.46 -16.22
CA VAL A 11 0.27 -2.55 -15.50
C VAL A 11 0.03 -2.57 -13.99
N LEU A 12 -1.22 -2.79 -13.56
CA LEU A 12 -1.54 -2.96 -12.13
C LEU A 12 -1.03 -4.29 -11.58
N LYS A 13 -1.11 -5.38 -12.35
CA LYS A 13 -0.51 -6.67 -11.97
C LYS A 13 1.00 -6.57 -11.90
N VAL A 14 1.64 -5.88 -12.86
CA VAL A 14 3.09 -5.60 -12.82
C VAL A 14 3.46 -4.85 -11.54
N ALA A 15 2.69 -3.85 -11.12
CA ALA A 15 2.94 -3.14 -9.86
C ALA A 15 2.95 -4.07 -8.63
N ILE A 16 1.99 -5.00 -8.55
CA ILE A 16 1.92 -5.97 -7.45
C ILE A 16 3.11 -6.93 -7.49
N HIS A 17 3.38 -7.52 -8.65
CA HIS A 17 4.46 -8.50 -8.82
C HIS A 17 5.84 -7.89 -8.66
N TYR A 18 6.03 -6.63 -9.08
CA TYR A 18 7.26 -5.89 -8.85
C TYR A 18 7.48 -5.63 -7.36
N ALA A 19 6.47 -5.12 -6.64
CA ALA A 19 6.55 -4.92 -5.19
C ALA A 19 6.80 -6.23 -4.43
N TYR A 20 6.14 -7.32 -4.83
CA TYR A 20 6.36 -8.64 -4.27
C TYR A 20 7.78 -9.16 -4.54
N GLY A 21 8.26 -9.01 -5.78
CA GLY A 21 9.60 -9.41 -6.18
C GLY A 21 10.68 -8.71 -5.38
N ARG A 22 10.52 -7.39 -5.19
CA ARG A 22 11.38 -6.58 -4.31
C ARG A 22 11.36 -7.05 -2.87
N MET A 23 10.17 -7.23 -2.29
CA MET A 23 10.01 -7.73 -0.91
C MET A 23 10.73 -9.05 -0.67
N ARG A 24 10.79 -9.92 -1.69
CA ARG A 24 11.41 -11.25 -1.60
C ARG A 24 12.85 -11.29 -2.07
N GLY A 25 13.43 -10.17 -2.52
CA GLY A 25 14.77 -10.13 -3.09
C GLY A 25 14.93 -11.07 -4.28
N LEU A 26 13.92 -11.17 -5.15
CA LEU A 26 14.00 -12.03 -6.32
C LEU A 26 15.03 -11.49 -7.31
N VAL A 27 15.66 -12.40 -8.05
CA VAL A 27 16.53 -12.07 -9.16
C VAL A 27 15.67 -11.79 -10.40
N PRO A 28 15.84 -10.65 -11.09
CA PRO A 28 15.14 -10.38 -12.35
C PRO A 28 15.43 -11.46 -13.40
N ILE A 29 14.45 -11.76 -14.23
CA ILE A 29 14.59 -12.74 -15.32
C ILE A 29 14.33 -12.07 -16.66
N GLU A 30 14.86 -12.64 -17.73
CA GLU A 30 14.48 -12.22 -19.08
C GLU A 30 12.98 -12.40 -19.32
N THR A 31 12.40 -11.43 -20.01
CA THR A 31 10.98 -11.41 -20.34
C THR A 31 10.75 -10.72 -21.67
N ASP A 32 9.79 -11.24 -22.42
CA ASP A 32 9.26 -10.71 -23.67
C ASP A 32 8.01 -9.82 -23.44
N ALA A 33 7.69 -9.50 -22.19
CA ALA A 33 6.54 -8.69 -21.84
C ALA A 33 6.64 -7.29 -22.48
N ASP A 34 5.53 -6.84 -23.06
CA ASP A 34 5.45 -5.51 -23.65
C ASP A 34 5.63 -4.41 -22.60
N ALA A 35 6.66 -3.59 -22.79
CA ALA A 35 6.98 -2.46 -21.94
C ALA A 35 6.23 -1.18 -22.34
N GLY A 36 5.60 -1.13 -23.52
CA GLY A 36 5.12 0.10 -24.14
C GLY A 36 4.24 0.98 -23.24
N GLU A 37 3.25 0.41 -22.56
CA GLU A 37 2.38 1.18 -21.65
C GLU A 37 3.16 1.70 -20.43
N LEU A 38 4.00 0.84 -19.82
CA LEU A 38 4.78 1.22 -18.64
C LEU A 38 5.82 2.29 -18.98
N VAL A 39 6.48 2.17 -20.13
CA VAL A 39 7.43 3.15 -20.66
C VAL A 39 6.74 4.50 -20.86
N ALA A 40 5.57 4.52 -21.50
CA ALA A 40 4.80 5.74 -21.69
C ALA A 40 4.39 6.39 -20.36
N ILE A 41 4.01 5.59 -19.36
CA ILE A 41 3.69 6.06 -18.02
C ILE A 41 4.92 6.69 -17.36
N LEU A 42 6.05 5.97 -17.30
CA LEU A 42 7.29 6.44 -16.66
C LEU A 42 7.82 7.71 -17.35
N ALA A 43 7.77 7.76 -18.67
CA ALA A 43 8.18 8.93 -19.44
C ALA A 43 7.29 10.14 -19.14
N SER A 44 5.97 9.95 -19.03
CA SER A 44 5.04 11.02 -18.64
C SER A 44 5.25 11.54 -17.21
N LEU A 45 5.88 10.71 -16.35
CA LEU A 45 6.26 11.06 -14.99
C LEU A 45 7.65 11.70 -14.90
N GLY A 46 8.36 11.84 -16.02
CA GLY A 46 9.70 12.43 -16.08
C GLY A 46 10.81 11.50 -15.57
N VAL A 47 10.58 10.18 -15.55
CA VAL A 47 11.59 9.21 -15.14
C VAL A 47 12.65 9.07 -16.25
N ALA A 48 13.91 9.36 -15.92
CA ALA A 48 15.04 9.15 -16.83
C ALA A 48 15.16 7.67 -17.22
N ASP A 49 15.66 7.41 -18.44
CA ASP A 49 15.86 6.05 -18.95
C ASP A 49 14.63 5.14 -18.81
N SER A 50 13.44 5.72 -19.06
CA SER A 50 12.14 5.05 -18.88
C SER A 50 12.07 3.68 -19.56
N GLN A 51 12.73 3.49 -20.70
CA GLN A 51 12.82 2.21 -21.41
C GLN A 51 13.56 1.16 -20.57
N GLU A 52 14.76 1.49 -20.11
CA GLU A 52 15.58 0.59 -19.30
C GLU A 52 14.89 0.29 -17.96
N LYS A 53 14.36 1.33 -17.30
CA LYS A 53 13.66 1.21 -16.03
C LYS A 53 12.43 0.29 -16.15
N ALA A 54 11.63 0.47 -17.20
CA ALA A 54 10.49 -0.40 -17.47
C ALA A 54 10.93 -1.86 -17.69
N GLY A 55 12.03 -2.07 -18.43
CA GLY A 55 12.63 -3.40 -18.62
C GLY A 55 13.03 -4.06 -17.29
N GLN A 56 13.73 -3.33 -16.41
CA GLN A 56 14.12 -3.82 -15.08
C GLN A 56 12.90 -4.17 -14.21
N ILE A 57 11.86 -3.33 -14.25
CA ILE A 57 10.60 -3.57 -13.54
C ILE A 57 9.94 -4.86 -14.04
N LEU A 58 9.80 -4.99 -15.36
CA LEU A 58 9.17 -6.15 -15.97
C LEU A 58 9.95 -7.43 -15.71
N ALA A 59 11.27 -7.39 -15.80
CA ALA A 59 12.14 -8.53 -15.51
C ALA A 59 11.96 -9.05 -14.07
N LEU A 60 11.87 -8.14 -13.09
CA LEU A 60 11.61 -8.53 -11.70
C LEU A 60 10.16 -9.00 -11.48
N ALA A 61 9.19 -8.33 -12.12
CA ALA A 61 7.79 -8.75 -12.06
C ALA A 61 7.60 -10.14 -12.68
N ALA A 62 8.26 -10.44 -13.80
CA ALA A 62 8.27 -11.74 -14.44
C ALA A 62 8.84 -12.83 -13.53
N ALA A 63 9.90 -12.53 -12.77
CA ALA A 63 10.45 -13.46 -11.78
C ALA A 63 9.43 -13.79 -10.68
N SER A 64 8.69 -12.79 -10.21
CA SER A 64 7.59 -12.98 -9.28
C SER A 64 6.46 -13.81 -9.89
N MET A 65 6.00 -13.48 -11.11
CA MET A 65 4.92 -14.20 -11.80
C MET A 65 5.29 -15.67 -12.02
N ARG A 66 6.51 -15.97 -12.46
CA ARG A 66 7.02 -17.34 -12.62
C ARG A 66 7.00 -18.11 -11.31
N ARG A 67 7.43 -17.47 -10.21
CA ARG A 67 7.40 -18.08 -8.88
C ARG A 67 5.98 -18.38 -8.42
N VAL A 68 5.05 -17.46 -8.68
CA VAL A 68 3.63 -17.62 -8.36
C VAL A 68 3.02 -18.75 -9.18
N GLY A 69 3.29 -18.81 -10.49
CA GLY A 69 2.85 -19.90 -11.37
C GLY A 69 3.37 -21.28 -10.94
N ALA A 70 4.54 -21.33 -10.29
CA ALA A 70 5.09 -22.54 -9.68
C ALA A 70 4.50 -22.89 -8.30
N GLY A 71 3.42 -22.24 -7.88
CA GLY A 71 2.76 -22.47 -6.59
C GLY A 71 3.53 -21.95 -5.37
N LYS A 72 4.62 -21.20 -5.57
CA LYS A 72 5.48 -20.66 -4.50
C LYS A 72 5.13 -19.20 -4.15
N GLY A 73 3.92 -18.77 -4.49
CA GLY A 73 3.36 -17.46 -4.18
C GLY A 73 3.02 -17.35 -2.69
N ALA A 74 3.80 -16.55 -1.97
CA ALA A 74 3.50 -16.21 -0.57
C ALA A 74 2.64 -14.95 -0.49
N SER A 75 2.20 -14.61 0.72
CA SER A 75 1.32 -13.49 0.93
C SER A 75 2.01 -12.13 0.85
N LEU A 76 1.25 -11.13 0.40
CA LEU A 76 1.62 -9.71 0.40
C LEU A 76 0.47 -8.96 1.05
N SER A 77 0.72 -8.20 2.13
CA SER A 77 -0.31 -7.36 2.74
C SER A 77 -0.39 -6.01 2.03
N ALA A 78 -1.56 -5.35 2.09
CA ALA A 78 -1.75 -4.02 1.51
C ALA A 78 -0.79 -2.98 2.11
N GLN A 79 -0.51 -3.09 3.42
CA GLN A 79 0.46 -2.22 4.10
C GLN A 79 1.87 -2.45 3.57
N LYS A 80 2.29 -3.72 3.44
CA LYS A 80 3.64 -4.01 2.91
C LYS A 80 3.76 -3.56 1.45
N TYR A 81 2.69 -3.68 0.66
CA TYR A 81 2.66 -3.12 -0.68
C TYR A 81 2.86 -1.60 -0.68
N ASP A 82 2.14 -0.84 0.14
CA ASP A 82 2.27 0.62 0.18
C ASP A 82 3.64 1.07 0.74
N GLN A 83 4.22 0.32 1.67
CA GLN A 83 5.60 0.52 2.12
C GLN A 83 6.59 0.38 0.94
N MET A 84 6.52 -0.74 0.19
CA MET A 84 7.36 -0.95 -0.99
C MET A 84 7.12 0.12 -2.05
N ARG A 85 5.87 0.53 -2.26
CA ARG A 85 5.51 1.61 -3.16
C ARG A 85 6.21 2.92 -2.77
N ALA A 86 6.24 3.28 -1.49
CA ALA A 86 6.91 4.50 -1.04
C ALA A 86 8.41 4.47 -1.35
N GLU A 87 9.07 3.34 -1.14
CA GLU A 87 10.49 3.12 -1.47
C GLU A 87 10.72 3.22 -3.00
N ILE A 88 9.86 2.57 -3.80
CA ILE A 88 9.93 2.63 -5.27
C ILE A 88 9.82 4.08 -5.77
N LEU A 89 8.87 4.86 -5.23
CA LEU A 89 8.68 6.25 -5.65
C LEU A 89 9.87 7.13 -5.25
N ALA A 90 10.42 6.92 -4.06
CA ALA A 90 11.61 7.64 -3.60
C ALA A 90 12.81 7.38 -4.52
N GLU A 91 13.05 6.11 -4.90
CA GLU A 91 14.11 5.73 -5.84
C GLU A 91 13.94 6.29 -7.25
N MET A 92 12.70 6.51 -7.67
CA MET A 92 12.40 7.13 -8.97
C MET A 92 12.41 8.67 -8.90
N GLY A 93 12.67 9.27 -7.73
CA GLY A 93 12.60 10.71 -7.53
C GLY A 93 11.18 11.29 -7.63
N LEU A 94 10.16 10.43 -7.58
CA LEU A 94 8.77 10.80 -7.78
C LEU A 94 8.13 11.26 -6.46
N LYS A 95 7.70 12.52 -6.41
CA LYS A 95 6.98 13.09 -5.27
C LYS A 95 5.49 13.21 -5.57
N SER A 96 4.66 12.85 -4.60
CA SER A 96 3.20 13.02 -4.72
C SER A 96 2.87 14.51 -4.78
N THR A 97 2.41 14.95 -5.95
CA THR A 97 1.88 16.30 -6.17
C THR A 97 0.40 16.19 -6.50
N ARG A 98 -0.41 17.16 -6.04
CA ARG A 98 -1.87 17.17 -6.25
C ARG A 98 -2.18 17.00 -7.74
N GLY A 99 -2.97 15.98 -8.08
CA GLY A 99 -3.43 15.71 -9.45
C GLY A 99 -2.55 14.77 -10.29
N VAL A 100 -1.35 14.41 -9.83
CA VAL A 100 -0.45 13.50 -10.55
C VAL A 100 -0.75 12.04 -10.21
N ARG A 101 -0.99 11.22 -11.23
CA ARG A 101 -1.18 9.77 -11.07
C ARG A 101 0.17 9.06 -11.12
N LEU A 102 0.69 8.74 -9.94
CA LEU A 102 1.96 8.02 -9.82
C LEU A 102 1.78 6.53 -10.09
N TRP A 103 2.77 5.96 -10.77
CA TRP A 103 3.01 4.53 -10.82
C TRP A 103 4.25 4.21 -9.96
N PRO A 104 4.23 3.18 -9.08
CA PRO A 104 3.08 2.32 -8.79
C PRO A 104 1.91 3.05 -8.10
N PRO A 105 0.65 2.68 -8.40
CA PRO A 105 -0.51 3.27 -7.76
C PRO A 105 -0.70 2.76 -6.34
N THR A 106 -1.57 3.39 -5.55
CA THR A 106 -1.85 2.95 -4.17
C THR A 106 -2.61 1.62 -4.13
N TYR A 107 -2.55 0.89 -3.00
CA TYR A 107 -3.38 -0.32 -2.83
C TYR A 107 -4.87 -0.04 -3.06
N GLN A 108 -5.35 1.16 -2.77
CA GLN A 108 -6.75 1.55 -2.96
C GLN A 108 -7.15 1.52 -4.43
N THR A 109 -6.28 2.05 -5.31
CA THR A 109 -6.50 2.05 -6.76
C THR A 109 -6.55 0.62 -7.28
N ILE A 110 -5.62 -0.23 -6.83
CA ILE A 110 -5.59 -1.66 -7.14
C ILE A 110 -6.86 -2.37 -6.68
N MET A 111 -7.28 -2.15 -5.44
CA MET A 111 -8.50 -2.73 -4.90
C MET A 111 -9.74 -2.29 -5.68
N HIS A 112 -9.85 -1.00 -6.03
CA HIS A 112 -10.98 -0.49 -6.81
C HIS A 112 -11.09 -1.17 -8.18
N ARG A 113 -9.99 -1.70 -8.72
CA ARG A 113 -9.93 -2.43 -9.99
C ARG A 113 -10.21 -3.92 -9.83
N PHE A 114 -9.55 -4.60 -8.90
CA PHE A 114 -9.62 -6.06 -8.76
C PHE A 114 -10.59 -6.54 -7.66
N GLY A 115 -11.83 -6.06 -7.66
CA GLY A 115 -12.87 -6.67 -6.81
C GLY A 115 -13.00 -6.08 -5.40
N ARG A 116 -12.63 -4.82 -5.20
CA ARG A 116 -12.93 -3.97 -4.02
C ARG A 116 -12.28 -4.40 -2.70
N THR A 117 -11.55 -5.52 -2.67
CA THR A 117 -10.81 -6.02 -1.51
C THR A 117 -9.38 -6.37 -1.89
N TRP A 118 -8.43 -6.23 -0.96
CA TRP A 118 -7.04 -6.61 -1.21
C TRP A 118 -6.89 -8.12 -1.44
N ALA A 119 -7.67 -8.92 -0.71
CA ALA A 119 -7.67 -10.37 -0.88
C ALA A 119 -8.11 -10.80 -2.29
N ALA A 120 -9.13 -10.13 -2.86
CA ALA A 120 -9.52 -10.34 -4.24
C ALA A 120 -8.39 -9.97 -5.22
N ALA A 121 -7.74 -8.81 -5.01
CA ALA A 121 -6.60 -8.40 -5.83
C ALA A 121 -5.42 -9.40 -5.78
N MET A 122 -5.08 -9.94 -4.61
CA MET A 122 -4.03 -10.96 -4.48
C MET A 122 -4.40 -12.26 -5.19
N LYS A 123 -5.67 -12.68 -5.07
CA LYS A 123 -6.18 -13.86 -5.78
C LYS A 123 -6.07 -13.70 -7.30
N GLU A 124 -6.43 -12.52 -7.84
CA GLU A 124 -6.27 -12.20 -9.28
C GLU A 124 -4.81 -12.20 -9.75
N CYS A 125 -3.86 -12.06 -8.83
CA CYS A 125 -2.41 -12.11 -9.10
C CYS A 125 -1.79 -13.46 -8.72
N GLY A 126 -2.58 -14.47 -8.35
CA GLY A 126 -2.10 -15.79 -7.91
C GLY A 126 -1.34 -15.78 -6.57
N LEU A 127 -1.39 -14.68 -5.83
CA LEU A 127 -0.75 -14.54 -4.52
C LEU A 127 -1.73 -14.94 -3.42
N ALA A 128 -1.18 -15.49 -2.32
CA ALA A 128 -1.97 -15.70 -1.12
C ALA A 128 -2.37 -14.33 -0.52
N ALA A 129 -3.64 -14.16 -0.16
CA ALA A 129 -4.02 -13.02 0.66
C ALA A 129 -3.57 -13.28 2.11
N THR A 130 -2.89 -12.32 2.75
CA THR A 130 -2.79 -12.35 4.22
C THR A 130 -4.21 -12.20 4.79
N THR A 131 -4.61 -13.10 5.70
CA THR A 131 -5.81 -12.92 6.54
C THR A 131 -5.69 -11.70 7.47
N ASP A 132 -4.49 -11.16 7.64
CA ASP A 132 -4.15 -10.08 8.60
C ASP A 132 -4.54 -8.66 8.19
N GLY A 133 -5.51 -8.50 7.30
CA GLY A 133 -5.89 -7.16 6.90
C GLY A 133 -7.18 -7.12 6.13
N LYS A 134 -8.30 -7.16 6.87
CA LYS A 134 -9.60 -6.71 6.38
C LYS A 134 -9.53 -5.21 6.07
N VAL A 135 -8.79 -4.83 5.03
CA VAL A 135 -8.89 -3.51 4.40
C VAL A 135 -10.19 -3.52 3.59
N GLY A 136 -11.32 -3.53 4.30
CA GLY A 136 -12.63 -3.26 3.73
C GLY A 136 -12.76 -1.76 3.46
N ARG A 137 -13.71 -1.37 2.59
CA ARG A 137 -14.03 0.01 2.18
C ARG A 137 -13.92 1.09 3.27
N ASN A 138 -14.21 0.75 4.52
CA ASN A 138 -14.21 1.68 5.65
C ASN A 138 -12.81 2.14 6.09
N ASN A 139 -11.74 1.49 5.60
CA ASN A 139 -10.36 1.78 6.01
C ASN A 139 -9.59 2.68 5.03
N ALA A 140 -10.19 3.00 3.87
CA ALA A 140 -9.54 3.79 2.82
C ALA A 140 -9.51 5.31 3.09
N ARG A 141 -10.37 5.82 3.97
CA ARG A 141 -10.45 7.26 4.26
C ARG A 141 -9.23 7.79 5.03
N PHE A 142 -8.62 6.96 5.86
CA PHE A 142 -7.54 7.37 6.76
C PHE A 142 -6.28 6.59 6.43
N SER A 143 -5.16 7.30 6.28
CA SER A 143 -3.84 6.70 6.15
C SER A 143 -3.36 6.16 7.50
N GLU A 144 -2.28 5.39 7.48
CA GLU A 144 -1.63 4.97 8.73
C GLU A 144 -1.09 6.15 9.53
N ALA A 145 -0.55 7.18 8.85
CA ALA A 145 -0.11 8.40 9.50
C ALA A 145 -1.28 9.13 10.18
N ASP A 146 -2.48 9.11 9.59
CA ASP A 146 -3.68 9.70 10.21
C ASP A 146 -4.10 8.93 11.46
N ARG A 147 -4.03 7.59 11.43
CA ARG A 147 -4.31 6.74 12.59
C ARG A 147 -3.33 6.99 13.74
N ILE A 148 -2.02 7.02 13.43
CA ILE A 148 -0.98 7.31 14.42
C ILE A 148 -1.18 8.70 15.02
N ARG A 149 -1.43 9.71 14.18
CA ARG A 149 -1.69 11.08 14.62
C ARG A 149 -2.91 11.16 15.53
N ALA A 150 -3.98 10.45 15.19
CA ALA A 150 -5.20 10.40 15.99
C ALA A 150 -4.99 9.74 17.36
N ILE A 151 -4.27 8.60 17.40
CA ILE A 151 -3.95 7.93 18.68
C ILE A 151 -3.09 8.86 19.55
N ARG A 152 -2.05 9.49 18.98
CA ARG A 152 -1.19 10.43 19.73
C ARG A 152 -1.96 11.63 20.26
N ALA A 153 -2.81 12.24 19.44
CA ALA A 153 -3.62 13.38 19.86
C ALA A 153 -4.55 13.02 21.02
N TYR A 154 -5.16 11.82 20.98
CA TYR A 154 -5.98 11.34 22.08
C TYR A 154 -5.16 11.06 23.35
N LEU A 155 -3.98 10.44 23.23
CA LEU A 155 -3.09 10.20 24.38
C LEU A 155 -2.67 11.51 25.05
N ALA A 156 -2.28 12.51 24.25
CA ALA A 156 -1.90 13.83 24.76
C ALA A 156 -3.08 14.53 25.46
N GLU A 157 -4.31 14.37 24.95
CA GLU A 157 -5.50 14.90 25.60
C GLU A 157 -5.78 14.19 26.94
N CYS A 158 -5.63 12.86 26.98
CA CYS A 158 -5.73 12.09 28.22
C CYS A 158 -4.70 12.52 29.27
N GLU A 159 -3.45 12.74 28.86
CA GLU A 159 -2.40 13.28 29.75
C GLU A 159 -2.78 14.67 30.28
N SER A 160 -3.24 15.57 29.41
CA SER A 160 -3.63 16.93 29.81
C SER A 160 -4.83 16.98 30.75
N THR A 161 -5.74 16.01 30.64
CA THR A 161 -6.96 15.90 31.45
C THR A 161 -6.79 14.96 32.65
N GLN A 162 -5.60 14.36 32.82
CA GLN A 162 -5.30 13.34 33.82
C GLN A 162 -6.30 12.17 33.81
N THR A 163 -6.75 11.77 32.61
CA THR A 163 -7.67 10.65 32.42
C THR A 163 -6.96 9.43 31.85
N ALA A 164 -7.45 8.24 32.17
CA ALA A 164 -6.90 7.00 31.62
C ALA A 164 -7.30 6.83 30.15
N ALA A 165 -6.31 6.62 29.29
CA ALA A 165 -6.54 6.29 27.88
C ALA A 165 -7.24 4.94 27.74
N SER A 166 -8.44 4.93 27.16
CA SER A 166 -9.22 3.71 26.98
C SER A 166 -9.81 3.64 25.58
N TYR A 167 -10.10 2.43 25.11
CA TYR A 167 -10.78 2.23 23.82
C TYR A 167 -12.12 2.97 23.75
N ALA A 168 -12.91 2.92 24.83
CA ALA A 168 -14.20 3.59 24.88
C ALA A 168 -14.04 5.11 24.82
N GLY A 169 -13.04 5.65 25.54
CA GLY A 169 -12.69 7.06 25.50
C GLY A 169 -12.23 7.50 24.10
N TYR A 170 -11.32 6.74 23.48
CA TYR A 170 -10.88 7.01 22.10
C TYR A 170 -12.04 6.97 21.11
N ALA A 171 -12.93 5.98 21.19
CA ALA A 171 -14.05 5.85 20.27
C ALA A 171 -15.01 7.04 20.35
N LYS A 172 -15.22 7.59 21.56
CA LYS A 172 -16.00 8.82 21.78
C LYS A 172 -15.26 10.04 21.23
N TRP A 173 -14.02 10.24 21.65
CA TRP A 173 -13.17 11.35 21.23
C TRP A 173 -13.03 11.41 19.70
N ALA A 174 -12.82 10.26 19.05
CA ALA A 174 -12.65 10.20 17.60
C ALA A 174 -13.92 10.60 16.84
N LYS A 175 -15.11 10.30 17.40
CA LYS A 175 -16.39 10.73 16.82
C LYS A 175 -16.56 12.24 16.92
N GLU A 176 -16.19 12.83 18.06
CA GLU A 176 -16.29 14.28 18.31
C GLU A 176 -15.28 15.07 17.46
N ASN A 177 -14.11 14.49 17.18
CA ASN A 177 -13.01 15.14 16.47
C ASN A 177 -12.91 14.77 14.97
N GLY A 178 -13.84 13.97 14.43
CA GLY A 178 -13.81 13.56 13.02
C GLY A 178 -12.62 12.67 12.63
N GLN A 179 -12.07 11.94 13.60
CA GLN A 179 -10.86 11.12 13.49
C GLN A 179 -11.20 9.66 13.12
N PRO A 180 -10.21 8.80 12.82
CA PRO A 180 -10.44 7.37 12.58
C PRO A 180 -11.19 6.72 13.75
N SER A 181 -12.33 6.09 13.47
CA SER A 181 -13.16 5.51 14.54
C SER A 181 -12.44 4.40 15.31
N GLY A 182 -12.87 4.11 16.54
CA GLY A 182 -12.31 2.99 17.31
C GLY A 182 -12.39 1.65 16.55
N SER A 183 -13.45 1.44 15.77
CA SER A 183 -13.57 0.28 14.88
C SER A 183 -12.53 0.30 13.75
N ASN A 184 -12.22 1.47 13.17
CA ASN A 184 -11.14 1.62 12.19
C ASN A 184 -9.78 1.24 12.77
N ILE A 185 -9.46 1.74 13.98
CA ILE A 185 -8.23 1.38 14.70
C ILE A 185 -8.16 -0.13 14.94
N ARG A 186 -9.22 -0.75 15.47
CA ARG A 186 -9.25 -2.20 15.71
C ARG A 186 -9.13 -3.03 14.42
N GLN A 187 -9.70 -2.57 13.31
CA GLN A 187 -9.57 -3.27 12.03
C GLN A 187 -8.14 -3.28 11.51
N VAL A 188 -7.32 -2.29 11.87
CA VAL A 188 -5.93 -2.15 11.41
C VAL A 188 -4.96 -2.82 12.37
N TYR A 189 -5.14 -2.62 13.67
CA TYR A 189 -4.17 -3.02 14.70
C TYR A 189 -4.64 -4.17 15.59
N GLY A 190 -5.87 -4.68 15.40
CA GLY A 190 -6.46 -5.71 16.23
C GLY A 190 -7.13 -5.14 17.48
N THR A 191 -6.44 -5.18 18.62
CA THR A 191 -6.92 -4.64 19.90
C THR A 191 -6.39 -3.23 20.17
N TRP A 192 -6.95 -2.54 21.16
CA TRP A 192 -6.46 -1.22 21.58
C TRP A 192 -5.02 -1.29 22.11
N ASN A 193 -4.72 -2.28 22.94
CA ASN A 193 -3.36 -2.47 23.47
C ASN A 193 -2.36 -2.78 22.36
N GLN A 194 -2.73 -3.61 21.39
CA GLN A 194 -1.88 -3.85 20.21
C GLN A 194 -1.63 -2.59 19.38
N ALA A 195 -2.61 -1.66 19.32
CA ALA A 195 -2.41 -0.38 18.66
C ALA A 195 -1.38 0.49 19.40
N LEU A 196 -1.41 0.50 20.74
CA LEU A 196 -0.45 1.22 21.58
C LEU A 196 0.96 0.60 21.51
N GLU A 197 1.07 -0.72 21.62
CA GLU A 197 2.37 -1.41 21.48
C GLU A 197 3.04 -1.15 20.13
N GLN A 198 2.25 -1.11 19.06
CA GLN A 198 2.75 -0.79 17.71
C GLN A 198 3.15 0.68 17.57
N LEU A 199 2.52 1.59 18.33
CA LEU A 199 2.92 3.00 18.39
C LEU A 199 4.26 3.14 19.12
N GLU A 200 4.40 2.54 20.30
CA GLU A 200 5.63 2.58 21.12
C GLU A 200 6.82 1.94 20.38
N ARG A 201 6.62 0.79 19.73
CA ARG A 201 7.66 0.13 18.95
C ARG A 201 8.24 1.02 17.85
N ARG A 202 7.43 1.93 17.30
CA ARG A 202 7.85 2.86 16.24
C ARG A 202 8.51 4.12 16.77
N GLU A 203 8.26 4.48 18.01
CA GLU A 203 8.90 5.63 18.66
C GLU A 203 10.32 5.27 19.14
N ASN A 204 10.56 3.98 19.35
CA ASN A 204 11.85 3.43 19.76
C ASN A 204 12.70 2.85 18.60
N ALA A 205 12.30 3.07 17.34
CA ALA A 205 12.97 2.58 16.14
C ALA A 205 13.49 3.74 15.28
#